data_AF-A0A8J1W9L2-F1
#
_entry.id   AF-A0A8J1W9L2-F1
#
_cell.length_a   1.000
_cell.length_b   1.000
_cell.length_c   1.000
_cell.angle_alpha   90.00
_cell.angle_beta   90.00
_cell.angle_gamma   90.00
#
_symmetry.space_group_name_H-M   'P 1'
#
loop_
_entity.id
_entity.type
_entity.pdbx_description
1 polymer ?
#
loop_
_entity_poly.entity_id
_entity_poly.type
_entity_poly.pdbx_seq_one_letter_code
_entity_poly.pdbx_strand_id
1 'polypeptide(L)'
;MIGNGEAYANRNPDSRNTFYDTTIGEGKYKSVGDGRYHNGEPCVCKFLKTGTTFSDDCFLDDVKNAEAALPYIAGFHEYVRKSLPQYAGSISIKVNIPEVWSQSSNGWGKGQKFLVEPLVPNFQKFNSNSGAADTTAEVAQALSHYSYHVSDGRELLCDLQGGKIGNSYILSDVVIMSADKKYGNTDLGLPGIENFCAEHECGRFCSREWKNWSNAKRRYQPVMSTTITLDVAHVPTPHTNRQHVREFPCDILFTQNSIKGQFQDGRTLLDTALELARQDIQKRDIPMITAVRYQGDLWTLDNRRLAVFRLLQMANKLHKIKVEVVSFDRVEDEFNRKWDGANGHTIAIRQTNYVIGRSESSTQYPGLAQIRNTYPSESSTDAALSIFLGTLVDN
;
A
#
# COMPACT_ATOMS: atom_id res chain seq x y z
N MET A 1 -28.84 -12.93 -2.85
CA MET A 1 -28.98 -11.46 -2.96
C MET A 1 -28.38 -10.86 -1.71
N ILE A 2 -27.24 -10.18 -1.83
CA ILE A 2 -26.61 -9.47 -0.70
C ILE A 2 -27.44 -8.19 -0.52
N GLY A 3 -28.10 -8.04 0.63
CA GLY A 3 -28.88 -6.83 0.94
C GLY A 3 -27.99 -5.60 0.93
N ASN A 4 -28.58 -4.42 0.72
CA ASN A 4 -27.84 -3.16 0.84
C ASN A 4 -27.23 -3.07 2.24
N GLY A 5 -25.90 -3.04 2.33
CA GLY A 5 -25.16 -3.06 3.60
C GLY A 5 -25.22 -1.75 4.37
N GLU A 6 -25.91 -0.73 3.84
CA GLU A 6 -25.98 0.63 4.40
C GLU A 6 -26.45 0.68 5.87
N ALA A 7 -27.31 -0.25 6.31
CA ALA A 7 -27.73 -0.32 7.72
C ALA A 7 -26.57 -0.57 8.70
N TYR A 8 -25.44 -1.09 8.20
CA TYR A 8 -24.22 -1.38 8.95
C TYR A 8 -23.13 -0.31 8.76
N ALA A 9 -23.35 0.68 7.89
CA ALA A 9 -22.48 1.82 7.74
C ALA A 9 -22.69 2.80 8.90
N ASN A 10 -21.59 3.33 9.45
CA ASN A 10 -21.58 4.46 10.36
C ASN A 10 -20.86 5.62 9.68
N ARG A 11 -21.62 6.49 9.01
CA ARG A 11 -21.08 7.59 8.19
C ARG A 11 -20.93 8.87 9.02
N ASN A 12 -20.21 9.83 8.45
CA ASN A 12 -20.14 11.18 9.00
C ASN A 12 -21.55 11.81 9.03
N PRO A 13 -22.02 12.33 10.18
CA PRO A 13 -23.31 12.99 10.27
C PRO A 13 -23.30 14.43 9.75
N ASP A 14 -22.11 15.00 9.50
CA ASP A 14 -21.90 16.35 8.98
C ASP A 14 -20.69 16.36 8.04
N SER A 15 -20.60 17.39 7.19
CA SER A 15 -19.50 17.65 6.25
C SER A 15 -18.50 18.70 6.76
N ARG A 16 -18.72 19.21 7.99
CA ARG A 16 -17.89 20.21 8.64
C ARG A 16 -17.57 19.82 10.07
N ASN A 17 -16.33 20.06 10.48
CA ASN A 17 -15.88 19.84 11.84
C ASN A 17 -14.93 20.96 12.31
N THR A 18 -14.69 20.96 13.62
CA THR A 18 -13.59 21.69 14.24
C THR A 18 -12.61 20.65 14.78
N PHE A 19 -11.36 20.75 14.34
CA PHE A 19 -10.27 19.90 14.83
C PHE A 19 -9.56 20.61 15.98
N TYR A 20 -9.27 19.86 17.04
CA TYR A 20 -8.44 20.34 18.14
C TYR A 20 -7.01 19.89 17.88
N ASP A 21 -6.03 20.77 18.08
CA ASP A 21 -4.60 20.45 17.95
C ASP A 21 -4.15 19.56 19.13
N THR A 22 -4.71 18.36 19.19
CA THR A 22 -4.53 17.38 20.25
C THR A 22 -4.58 16.01 19.62
N THR A 23 -3.42 15.36 19.57
CA THR A 23 -3.31 13.96 19.15
C THR A 23 -3.80 13.07 20.29
N ILE A 24 -4.82 12.26 20.02
CA ILE A 24 -5.45 11.35 20.99
C ILE A 24 -5.13 9.87 20.73
N GLY A 25 -4.48 9.59 19.61
CA GLY A 25 -4.08 8.24 19.26
C GLY A 25 -3.11 8.23 18.10
N GLU A 26 -2.38 7.14 17.97
CA GLU A 26 -1.43 6.96 16.90
C GLU A 26 -1.44 5.51 16.42
N GLY A 27 -1.45 5.35 15.10
CA GLY A 27 -1.13 4.09 14.44
C GLY A 27 0.33 4.08 13.97
N LYS A 28 0.67 3.05 13.20
CA LYS A 28 2.00 2.90 12.60
C LYS A 28 2.33 4.03 11.61
N TYR A 29 1.32 4.52 10.87
CA TYR A 29 1.52 5.52 9.81
C TYR A 29 0.62 6.76 9.90
N LYS A 30 -0.46 6.68 10.67
CA LYS A 30 -1.43 7.76 10.86
C LYS A 30 -1.36 8.24 12.30
N SER A 31 -1.44 9.55 12.51
CA SER A 31 -1.81 10.15 13.80
C SER A 31 -3.29 10.48 13.79
N VAL A 32 -3.93 10.40 14.96
CA VAL A 32 -5.35 10.63 15.15
C VAL A 32 -5.50 11.81 16.09
N GLY A 33 -6.11 12.88 15.61
CA GLY A 33 -6.47 13.99 16.49
C GLY A 33 -7.97 14.10 16.72
N ASP A 34 -8.29 14.73 17.83
CA ASP A 34 -9.66 14.91 18.31
C ASP A 34 -10.39 16.03 17.56
N GLY A 35 -11.70 15.89 17.45
CA GLY A 35 -12.53 16.91 16.82
C GLY A 35 -14.00 16.76 17.16
N ARG A 36 -14.78 17.75 16.72
CA ARG A 36 -16.24 17.72 16.78
C ARG A 36 -16.82 18.16 15.46
N TYR A 37 -17.80 17.42 14.98
CA TYR A 37 -18.67 17.88 13.91
C TYR A 37 -19.37 19.19 14.30
N HIS A 38 -19.83 19.95 13.31
CA HIS A 38 -20.55 21.20 13.57
C HIS A 38 -21.84 20.97 14.39
N ASN A 39 -22.49 19.81 14.23
CA ASN A 39 -23.63 19.40 15.05
C ASN A 39 -23.29 19.03 16.51
N GLY A 40 -22.00 19.06 16.89
CA GLY A 40 -21.50 18.81 18.26
C GLY A 40 -21.05 17.37 18.54
N GLU A 41 -21.36 16.43 17.66
CA GLU A 41 -20.96 15.02 17.79
C GLU A 41 -19.43 14.86 17.69
N PRO A 42 -18.81 13.97 18.49
CA PRO A 42 -17.37 13.77 18.47
C PRO A 42 -16.91 13.05 17.20
N CYS A 43 -15.79 13.51 16.63
CA CYS A 43 -15.17 12.95 15.44
C CYS A 43 -13.67 12.83 15.62
N VAL A 44 -13.02 12.13 14.70
CA VAL A 44 -11.56 12.14 14.61
C VAL A 44 -11.12 12.52 13.21
N CYS A 45 -9.98 13.21 13.13
CA CYS A 45 -9.27 13.41 11.89
C CYS A 45 -7.97 12.62 11.93
N LYS A 46 -7.74 11.79 10.93
CA LYS A 46 -6.49 11.05 10.75
C LYS A 46 -5.65 11.70 9.67
N PHE A 47 -4.38 11.86 9.95
CA PHE A 47 -3.38 12.43 9.05
C PHE A 47 -2.13 11.58 9.05
N LEU A 48 -1.41 11.56 7.93
CA LEU A 48 -0.18 10.80 7.80
C LEU A 48 0.91 11.41 8.69
N LYS A 49 1.71 10.56 9.34
CA LYS A 49 2.88 10.98 10.10
C LYS A 49 3.94 11.55 9.15
N THR A 50 4.65 12.59 9.58
CA THR A 50 5.76 13.19 8.82
C THR A 50 6.82 12.14 8.49
N GLY A 51 7.28 12.10 7.23
CA GLY A 51 8.29 11.13 6.77
C GLY A 51 7.74 9.74 6.41
N THR A 52 6.42 9.54 6.42
CA THR A 52 5.81 8.33 5.87
C THR A 52 5.81 8.36 4.34
N THR A 53 6.02 7.21 3.70
CA THR A 53 6.12 7.07 2.24
C THR A 53 4.77 6.90 1.53
N PHE A 54 3.67 7.08 2.27
CA PHE A 54 2.32 6.93 1.72
C PHE A 54 1.89 8.23 1.06
N SER A 55 1.33 8.12 -0.15
CA SER A 55 0.56 9.21 -0.73
C SER A 55 -0.77 9.34 0.01
N ASP A 56 -1.33 10.55 0.08
CA ASP A 56 -2.70 10.77 0.60
C ASP A 56 -3.77 9.91 -0.09
N ASP A 57 -3.48 9.37 -1.27
CA ASP A 57 -4.35 8.39 -1.95
C ASP A 57 -4.58 7.12 -1.12
N CYS A 58 -3.74 6.81 -0.11
CA CYS A 58 -4.00 5.69 0.81
C CYS A 58 -5.28 5.89 1.64
N PHE A 59 -5.73 7.14 1.82
CA PHE A 59 -7.02 7.42 2.44
C PHE A 59 -8.18 6.94 1.56
N LEU A 60 -8.03 6.95 0.23
CA LEU A 60 -9.04 6.39 -0.68
C LEU A 60 -9.12 4.87 -0.54
N ASP A 61 -7.98 4.20 -0.29
CA ASP A 61 -7.97 2.76 0.01
C ASP A 61 -8.68 2.47 1.34
N ASP A 62 -8.50 3.30 2.38
CA ASP A 62 -9.22 3.16 3.65
C ASP A 62 -10.75 3.26 3.44
N VAL A 63 -11.22 4.25 2.68
CA VAL A 63 -12.65 4.40 2.33
C VAL A 63 -13.15 3.19 1.54
N LYS A 64 -12.38 2.76 0.52
CA LYS A 64 -12.73 1.61 -0.32
C LYS A 64 -12.84 0.32 0.50
N ASN A 65 -11.94 0.10 1.44
CA ASN A 65 -11.94 -1.08 2.31
C ASN A 65 -13.15 -1.09 3.25
N ALA A 66 -13.51 0.06 3.82
CA ALA A 66 -14.69 0.19 4.67
C ALA A 66 -15.99 -0.08 3.90
N GLU A 67 -16.14 0.48 2.70
CA GLU A 67 -17.29 0.20 1.81
C GLU A 67 -17.34 -1.28 1.39
N ALA A 68 -16.19 -1.88 1.05
CA ALA A 68 -16.10 -3.29 0.69
C ALA A 68 -16.42 -4.25 1.85
N ALA A 69 -16.31 -3.81 3.10
CA ALA A 69 -16.66 -4.59 4.28
C ALA A 69 -18.18 -4.72 4.49
N LEU A 70 -18.98 -3.75 4.05
CA LEU A 70 -20.43 -3.73 4.23
C LEU A 70 -21.17 -5.01 3.80
N PRO A 71 -20.95 -5.57 2.59
CA PRO A 71 -21.61 -6.81 2.18
C PRO A 71 -21.23 -8.01 3.07
N TYR A 72 -19.99 -8.07 3.59
CA TYR A 72 -19.55 -9.12 4.50
C TYR A 72 -20.22 -9.00 5.87
N ILE A 73 -20.30 -7.78 6.40
CA ILE A 73 -20.98 -7.51 7.68
C ILE A 73 -22.47 -7.83 7.57
N ALA A 74 -23.13 -7.41 6.48
CA ALA A 74 -24.54 -7.70 6.24
C ALA A 74 -24.80 -9.22 6.14
N GLY A 75 -23.97 -9.92 5.37
CA GLY A 75 -24.06 -11.37 5.24
C GLY A 75 -23.84 -12.10 6.56
N PHE A 76 -22.89 -11.65 7.38
CA PHE A 76 -22.60 -12.27 8.66
C PHE A 76 -23.77 -12.14 9.65
N HIS A 77 -24.42 -10.97 9.72
CA HIS A 77 -25.63 -10.81 10.53
C HIS A 77 -26.76 -11.72 10.06
N GLU A 78 -26.93 -11.86 8.74
CA GLU A 78 -27.93 -12.75 8.17
C GLU A 78 -27.65 -14.23 8.50
N TYR A 79 -26.37 -14.63 8.46
CA TYR A 79 -25.93 -15.93 8.93
C TYR A 79 -26.25 -16.14 10.41
N VAL A 80 -25.89 -15.20 11.29
CA VAL A 80 -26.16 -15.28 12.74
C VAL A 80 -27.65 -15.43 12.98
N ARG A 81 -28.47 -14.58 12.34
CA ARG A 81 -29.92 -14.58 12.48
C ARG A 81 -30.56 -15.91 12.08
N LYS A 82 -30.06 -16.56 11.02
CA LYS A 82 -30.62 -17.81 10.48
C LYS A 82 -30.06 -19.06 11.15
N SER A 83 -28.76 -19.08 11.41
CA SER A 83 -28.03 -20.30 11.77
C SER A 83 -27.67 -20.35 13.26
N LEU A 84 -27.68 -19.20 13.94
CA LEU A 84 -27.38 -19.05 15.36
C LEU A 84 -28.47 -18.24 16.07
N PRO A 85 -29.75 -18.68 16.03
CA PRO A 85 -30.88 -17.92 16.54
C PRO A 85 -30.75 -17.55 18.03
N GLN A 86 -30.01 -18.34 18.83
CA GLN A 86 -29.71 -18.04 20.23
C GLN A 86 -28.86 -16.77 20.43
N TYR A 87 -28.21 -16.27 19.38
CA TYR A 87 -27.42 -15.03 19.38
C TYR A 87 -28.05 -13.94 18.51
N ALA A 88 -29.20 -14.19 17.89
CA ALA A 88 -29.91 -13.20 17.09
C ALA A 88 -30.27 -11.98 17.97
N GLY A 89 -29.96 -10.78 17.48
CA GLY A 89 -30.17 -9.52 18.22
C GLY A 89 -29.16 -9.25 19.34
N SER A 90 -28.31 -10.21 19.70
CA SER A 90 -27.23 -10.03 20.70
C SER A 90 -25.91 -9.57 20.06
N ILE A 91 -25.82 -9.60 18.73
CA ILE A 91 -24.66 -9.16 17.95
C ILE A 91 -25.07 -7.96 17.12
N SER A 92 -24.25 -6.91 17.16
CA SER A 92 -24.42 -5.71 16.34
C SER A 92 -23.05 -5.24 15.87
N ILE A 93 -22.78 -5.30 14.57
CA ILE A 93 -21.52 -4.84 13.99
C ILE A 93 -21.83 -3.69 13.03
N LYS A 94 -21.23 -2.54 13.27
CA LYS A 94 -21.15 -1.44 12.32
C LYS A 94 -19.71 -1.17 11.94
N VAL A 95 -19.50 -0.56 10.79
CA VAL A 95 -18.19 -0.07 10.36
C VAL A 95 -18.28 1.41 10.02
N ASN A 96 -17.35 2.19 10.54
CA ASN A 96 -17.18 3.57 10.13
C ASN A 96 -16.86 3.61 8.65
N ILE A 97 -17.62 4.40 7.89
CA ILE A 97 -17.24 4.75 6.52
C ILE A 97 -16.65 6.15 6.57
N PRO A 98 -15.32 6.28 6.54
CA PRO A 98 -14.69 7.59 6.61
C PRO A 98 -14.84 8.36 5.30
N GLU A 99 -14.49 9.64 5.32
CA GLU A 99 -14.39 10.49 4.14
C GLU A 99 -13.05 11.21 4.09
N VAL A 100 -12.58 11.49 2.87
CA VAL A 100 -11.35 12.26 2.66
C VAL A 100 -11.71 13.74 2.54
N TRP A 101 -11.32 14.52 3.55
CA TRP A 101 -11.54 15.96 3.59
C TRP A 101 -10.24 16.71 3.34
N SER A 102 -10.33 17.99 2.99
CA SER A 102 -9.16 18.85 2.77
C SER A 102 -9.37 20.18 3.48
N GLN A 103 -8.34 20.66 4.18
CA GLN A 103 -8.42 21.95 4.87
C GLN A 103 -8.33 23.10 3.86
N SER A 104 -9.44 23.82 3.69
CA SER A 104 -9.57 24.94 2.74
C SER A 104 -9.28 26.32 3.37
N SER A 105 -9.25 26.41 4.70
CA SER A 105 -9.00 27.67 5.42
C SER A 105 -7.51 27.91 5.69
N ASN A 106 -7.14 29.18 5.91
CA ASN A 106 -5.80 29.53 6.36
C ASN A 106 -5.61 29.03 7.80
N GLY A 107 -4.87 27.93 7.99
CA GLY A 107 -4.62 27.32 9.29
C GLY A 107 -3.65 26.14 9.21
N TRP A 108 -3.41 25.48 10.35
CA TRP A 108 -2.63 24.24 10.41
C TRP A 108 -3.27 23.18 9.50
N GLY A 109 -2.44 22.50 8.72
CA GLY A 109 -2.91 21.49 7.76
C GLY A 109 -3.49 22.04 6.47
N LYS A 110 -3.34 23.34 6.15
CA LYS A 110 -3.80 23.93 4.88
C LYS A 110 -3.28 23.12 3.68
N GLY A 111 -4.19 22.65 2.84
CA GLY A 111 -3.88 21.84 1.65
C GLY A 111 -3.55 20.37 1.94
N GLN A 112 -3.52 19.93 3.21
CA GLN A 112 -3.40 18.52 3.57
C GLN A 112 -4.76 17.83 3.47
N LYS A 113 -4.74 16.55 3.13
CA LYS A 113 -5.90 15.67 3.22
C LYS A 113 -5.97 15.02 4.59
N PHE A 114 -7.20 14.81 5.05
CA PHE A 114 -7.52 14.16 6.31
C PHE A 114 -8.55 13.07 6.06
N LEU A 115 -8.41 11.95 6.74
CA LEU A 115 -9.47 10.95 6.80
C LEU A 115 -10.33 11.22 8.03
N VAL A 116 -11.60 11.55 7.83
CA VAL A 116 -12.53 11.97 8.90
C VAL A 116 -13.61 10.92 9.10
N GLU A 117 -13.85 10.56 10.36
CA GLU A 117 -14.86 9.58 10.77
C GLU A 117 -15.43 9.85 12.19
N PRO A 118 -16.59 9.28 12.54
CA PRO A 118 -17.12 9.37 13.91
C PRO A 118 -16.15 8.77 14.94
N LEU A 119 -16.03 9.41 16.11
CA LEU A 119 -15.16 8.91 17.18
C LEU A 119 -15.64 7.55 17.68
N VAL A 120 -14.73 6.59 17.77
CA VAL A 120 -15.00 5.25 18.32
C VAL A 120 -14.39 5.15 19.72
N PRO A 121 -15.19 5.05 20.80
CA PRO A 121 -14.68 4.92 22.15
C PRO A 121 -14.13 3.51 22.43
N ASN A 122 -13.22 3.41 23.40
CA ASN A 122 -12.61 2.14 23.83
C ASN A 122 -11.97 1.35 22.67
N PHE A 123 -11.20 2.07 21.86
CA PHE A 123 -10.59 1.53 20.65
C PHE A 123 -9.56 0.45 20.96
N GLN A 124 -9.69 -0.71 20.33
CA GLN A 124 -8.75 -1.82 20.43
C GLN A 124 -8.71 -2.60 19.11
N LYS A 125 -7.64 -3.38 18.91
CA LYS A 125 -7.51 -4.29 17.77
C LYS A 125 -7.92 -5.71 18.17
N PHE A 126 -8.78 -6.34 17.37
CA PHE A 126 -9.32 -7.68 17.61
C PHE A 126 -8.60 -8.76 16.81
N ASN A 127 -8.18 -8.43 15.59
CA ASN A 127 -7.25 -9.26 14.84
C ASN A 127 -6.39 -8.38 13.93
N SER A 128 -5.36 -8.97 13.32
CA SER A 128 -4.48 -8.26 12.40
C SER A 128 -4.47 -8.87 11.01
N ASN A 129 -4.03 -8.10 10.03
CA ASN A 129 -3.80 -8.61 8.67
C ASN A 129 -2.56 -9.52 8.55
N SER A 130 -1.78 -9.70 9.62
CA SER A 130 -0.75 -10.73 9.72
C SER A 130 -1.23 -11.99 10.45
N GLY A 131 -2.51 -12.10 10.81
CA GLY A 131 -3.09 -13.30 11.43
C GLY A 131 -3.04 -13.33 12.96
N ALA A 132 -2.66 -12.25 13.64
CA ALA A 132 -2.76 -12.20 15.09
C ALA A 132 -4.22 -12.05 15.50
N ALA A 133 -4.62 -12.66 16.61
CA ALA A 133 -6.00 -12.67 17.07
C ALA A 133 -6.08 -12.46 18.58
N ASP A 134 -6.97 -11.55 18.99
CA ASP A 134 -7.56 -11.56 20.33
C ASP A 134 -8.63 -12.64 20.37
N THR A 135 -8.33 -13.74 21.05
CA THR A 135 -9.22 -14.91 21.18
C THR A 135 -10.47 -14.61 21.99
N THR A 136 -10.52 -13.52 22.75
CA THR A 136 -11.73 -13.08 23.47
C THR A 136 -12.75 -12.39 22.56
N ALA A 137 -12.33 -11.95 21.37
CA ALA A 137 -13.17 -11.29 20.38
C ALA A 137 -13.72 -12.28 19.34
N GLU A 138 -14.36 -13.37 19.78
CA GLU A 138 -14.81 -14.48 18.93
C GLU A 138 -15.68 -14.04 17.73
N VAL A 139 -16.55 -13.03 17.91
CA VAL A 139 -17.39 -12.48 16.83
C VAL A 139 -16.54 -11.87 15.73
N ALA A 140 -15.48 -11.14 16.07
CA ALA A 140 -14.56 -10.56 15.09
C ALA A 140 -13.82 -11.67 14.32
N GLN A 141 -13.35 -12.72 15.01
CA GLN A 141 -12.69 -13.85 14.35
C GLN A 141 -13.63 -14.58 13.40
N ALA A 142 -14.89 -14.78 13.79
CA ALA A 142 -15.89 -15.41 12.95
C ALA A 142 -16.32 -14.54 11.77
N LEU A 143 -16.37 -13.21 11.92
CA LEU A 143 -16.62 -12.30 10.79
C LEU A 143 -15.51 -12.40 9.74
N SER A 144 -14.25 -12.45 10.17
CA SER A 144 -13.12 -12.68 9.27
C SER A 144 -13.23 -14.02 8.55
N HIS A 145 -13.50 -15.12 9.27
CA HIS A 145 -13.68 -16.44 8.67
C HIS A 145 -14.88 -16.49 7.70
N TYR A 146 -16.00 -15.85 8.06
CA TYR A 146 -17.18 -15.73 7.21
C TYR A 146 -16.84 -15.07 5.87
N SER A 147 -16.13 -13.94 5.89
CA SER A 147 -15.74 -13.22 4.67
C SER A 147 -14.89 -14.09 3.73
N TYR A 148 -13.96 -14.88 4.29
CA TYR A 148 -13.18 -15.87 3.53
C TYR A 148 -14.07 -16.95 2.92
N HIS A 149 -15.02 -17.48 3.69
CA HIS A 149 -15.93 -18.50 3.19
C HIS A 149 -16.81 -17.99 2.04
N VAL A 150 -17.50 -16.87 2.22
CA VAL A 150 -18.50 -16.39 1.25
C VAL A 150 -17.87 -15.75 0.00
N SER A 151 -16.61 -15.35 0.07
CA SER A 151 -15.82 -14.94 -1.11
C SER A 151 -15.22 -16.13 -1.88
N ASP A 152 -15.58 -17.36 -1.53
CA ASP A 152 -14.99 -18.59 -2.04
C ASP A 152 -13.46 -18.67 -1.84
N GLY A 153 -12.98 -18.03 -0.78
CA GLY A 153 -11.56 -17.96 -0.43
C GLY A 153 -10.75 -16.91 -1.20
N ARG A 154 -11.41 -16.01 -1.94
CA ARG A 154 -10.72 -14.96 -2.71
C ARG A 154 -10.41 -13.70 -1.92
N GLU A 155 -11.18 -13.42 -0.88
CA GLU A 155 -11.06 -12.19 -0.07
C GLU A 155 -11.21 -12.50 1.42
N LEU A 156 -10.59 -11.68 2.25
CA LEU A 156 -10.63 -11.80 3.71
C LEU A 156 -10.70 -10.41 4.33
N LEU A 157 -11.77 -10.14 5.06
CA LEU A 157 -11.92 -8.99 5.94
C LEU A 157 -11.17 -9.27 7.25
N CYS A 158 -10.15 -8.46 7.54
CA CYS A 158 -9.28 -8.61 8.70
C CYS A 158 -8.83 -7.24 9.21
N ASP A 159 -7.82 -7.24 10.09
CA ASP A 159 -7.36 -6.04 10.80
C ASP A 159 -8.51 -5.35 11.54
N LEU A 160 -9.44 -6.16 12.05
CA LEU A 160 -10.65 -5.68 12.70
C LEU A 160 -10.25 -4.96 13.98
N GLN A 161 -10.58 -3.69 14.05
CA GLN A 161 -10.25 -2.80 15.15
C GLN A 161 -11.35 -1.77 15.34
N GLY A 162 -11.50 -1.27 16.56
CA GLY A 162 -12.55 -0.33 16.93
C GLY A 162 -13.04 -0.55 18.36
N GLY A 163 -14.25 -0.11 18.64
CA GLY A 163 -14.87 -0.15 19.96
C GLY A 163 -15.73 -1.39 20.12
N LYS A 164 -15.68 -1.99 21.32
CA LYS A 164 -16.47 -3.19 21.66
C LYS A 164 -17.17 -3.03 23.01
N ILE A 165 -18.46 -3.35 23.05
CA ILE A 165 -19.25 -3.50 24.27
C ILE A 165 -20.02 -4.83 24.15
N GLY A 166 -19.66 -5.82 24.97
CA GLY A 166 -20.19 -7.18 24.81
C GLY A 166 -19.84 -7.76 23.44
N ASN A 167 -20.89 -8.10 22.67
CA ASN A 167 -20.80 -8.59 21.29
C ASN A 167 -21.19 -7.51 20.25
N SER A 168 -21.23 -6.24 20.66
CA SER A 168 -21.49 -5.10 19.78
C SER A 168 -20.18 -4.39 19.44
N TYR A 169 -20.00 -4.09 18.16
CA TYR A 169 -18.78 -3.55 17.58
C TYR A 169 -19.08 -2.32 16.72
N ILE A 170 -18.25 -1.29 16.88
CA ILE A 170 -18.10 -0.22 15.89
C ILE A 170 -16.67 -0.32 15.38
N LEU A 171 -16.51 -0.79 14.15
CA LEU A 171 -15.23 -1.05 13.51
C LEU A 171 -14.74 0.20 12.77
N SER A 172 -13.42 0.35 12.62
CA SER A 172 -12.77 1.37 11.79
C SER A 172 -11.45 0.82 11.26
N ASP A 173 -10.89 1.45 10.22
CA ASP A 173 -9.60 1.08 9.59
C ASP A 173 -9.51 -0.43 9.26
N VAL A 174 -10.59 -1.01 8.73
CA VAL A 174 -10.62 -2.42 8.35
C VAL A 174 -9.76 -2.67 7.10
N VAL A 175 -9.25 -3.90 6.95
CA VAL A 175 -8.46 -4.30 5.79
C VAL A 175 -9.17 -5.42 5.04
N ILE A 176 -9.20 -5.33 3.72
CA ILE A 176 -9.52 -6.47 2.86
C ILE A 176 -8.21 -7.01 2.26
N MET A 177 -7.90 -8.27 2.55
CA MET A 177 -6.91 -9.01 1.77
C MET A 177 -7.59 -9.67 0.58
N SER A 178 -6.94 -9.67 -0.59
CA SER A 178 -7.50 -10.28 -1.80
C SER A 178 -6.45 -11.04 -2.60
N ALA A 179 -6.89 -12.09 -3.29
CA ALA A 179 -6.01 -12.88 -4.16
C ALA A 179 -5.22 -12.00 -5.15
N ASP A 180 -5.86 -10.93 -5.65
CA ASP A 180 -5.35 -10.04 -6.70
C ASP A 180 -4.66 -8.78 -6.15
N LYS A 181 -4.56 -8.60 -4.83
CA LYS A 181 -3.94 -7.44 -4.15
C LYS A 181 -4.51 -6.07 -4.54
N LYS A 182 -5.83 -5.95 -4.63
CA LYS A 182 -6.53 -4.76 -5.16
C LYS A 182 -6.95 -3.72 -4.11
N TYR A 183 -6.63 -3.94 -2.83
CA TYR A 183 -7.12 -3.15 -1.69
C TYR A 183 -6.03 -2.34 -0.96
N GLY A 184 -4.99 -1.96 -1.70
CA GLY A 184 -3.93 -1.08 -1.21
C GLY A 184 -2.82 -1.80 -0.46
N ASN A 185 -1.99 -1.04 0.24
CA ASN A 185 -0.71 -1.52 0.79
C ASN A 185 -0.84 -2.44 2.02
N THR A 186 -2.02 -2.54 2.62
CA THR A 186 -2.33 -3.47 3.72
C THR A 186 -2.87 -4.81 3.20
N ASP A 187 -3.14 -4.92 1.90
CA ASP A 187 -3.51 -6.17 1.23
C ASP A 187 -2.26 -7.04 1.01
N LEU A 188 -2.00 -7.94 1.96
CA LEU A 188 -0.88 -8.89 1.87
C LEU A 188 -1.12 -9.99 0.82
N GLY A 189 -2.33 -10.07 0.26
CA GLY A 189 -2.84 -11.03 -0.70
C GLY A 189 -2.89 -12.48 -0.19
N LEU A 190 -2.80 -13.44 -1.11
CA LEU A 190 -2.88 -14.88 -0.79
C LEU A 190 -1.99 -15.30 0.39
N PRO A 191 -0.73 -14.84 0.53
CA PRO A 191 0.07 -15.18 1.70
C PRO A 191 -0.52 -14.73 3.04
N GLY A 192 -1.15 -13.56 3.08
CA GLY A 192 -1.80 -13.08 4.30
C GLY A 192 -3.10 -13.82 4.60
N ILE A 193 -3.87 -14.15 3.56
CA ILE A 193 -5.06 -15.02 3.67
C ILE A 193 -4.66 -16.40 4.21
N GLU A 194 -3.61 -16.99 3.65
CA GLU A 194 -3.09 -18.27 4.10
C GLU A 194 -2.58 -18.19 5.55
N ASN A 195 -1.91 -17.08 5.93
CA ASN A 195 -1.47 -16.91 7.31
C ASN A 195 -2.64 -16.82 8.29
N PHE A 196 -3.69 -16.08 7.94
CA PHE A 196 -4.93 -16.05 8.74
C PHE A 196 -5.51 -17.46 8.88
N CYS A 197 -5.64 -18.22 7.78
CA CYS A 197 -6.16 -19.58 7.86
C CYS A 197 -5.29 -20.53 8.69
N ALA A 198 -3.97 -20.32 8.72
CA ALA A 198 -3.04 -21.11 9.52
C ALA A 198 -3.12 -20.81 11.03
N GLU A 199 -3.51 -19.60 11.40
CA GLU A 199 -3.63 -19.16 12.82
C GLU A 199 -5.07 -19.15 13.33
N HIS A 200 -6.07 -19.24 12.45
CA HIS A 200 -7.48 -19.16 12.84
C HIS A 200 -7.95 -20.44 13.53
N GLU A 201 -8.44 -20.27 14.75
CA GLU A 201 -9.19 -21.30 15.48
C GLU A 201 -10.67 -20.95 15.46
N CYS A 202 -11.51 -21.87 14.94
CA CYS A 202 -12.94 -21.65 14.87
C CYS A 202 -13.57 -21.57 16.27
N GLY A 203 -14.22 -20.45 16.57
CA GLY A 203 -15.03 -20.25 17.78
C GLY A 203 -16.50 -20.63 17.60
N ARG A 204 -17.33 -20.35 18.60
CA ARG A 204 -18.76 -20.72 18.60
C ARG A 204 -19.62 -19.99 17.55
N PHE A 205 -19.11 -18.89 17.01
CA PHE A 205 -19.78 -18.13 15.95
C PHE A 205 -19.38 -18.61 14.54
N CYS A 206 -18.33 -19.42 14.40
CA CYS A 206 -17.97 -20.03 13.12
C CYS A 206 -18.89 -21.21 12.79
N SER A 207 -19.17 -21.41 11.50
CA SER A 207 -19.80 -22.66 11.04
C SER A 207 -18.74 -23.70 10.70
N ARG A 208 -19.01 -24.97 11.04
CA ARG A 208 -18.16 -26.10 10.65
C ARG A 208 -18.19 -26.37 9.14
N GLU A 209 -19.20 -25.86 8.44
CA GLU A 209 -19.35 -26.01 6.98
C GLU A 209 -18.59 -24.93 6.20
N TRP A 210 -18.07 -23.91 6.90
CA TRP A 210 -17.32 -22.84 6.23
C TRP A 210 -16.01 -23.35 5.68
N LYS A 211 -15.62 -22.76 4.55
CA LYS A 211 -14.37 -23.07 3.86
C LYS A 211 -13.22 -22.87 4.86
N ASN A 212 -12.39 -23.89 4.99
CA ASN A 212 -11.11 -23.81 5.67
C ASN A 212 -10.00 -24.05 4.65
N TRP A 213 -8.77 -23.71 5.04
CA TRP A 213 -7.59 -24.08 4.27
C TRP A 213 -6.79 -25.08 5.11
N SER A 214 -7.13 -26.35 4.97
CA SER A 214 -6.62 -27.46 5.80
C SER A 214 -5.09 -27.62 5.77
N ASN A 215 -4.42 -27.14 4.72
CA ASN A 215 -2.96 -27.16 4.59
C ASN A 215 -2.34 -25.74 4.58
N ALA A 216 -3.01 -24.76 5.22
CA ALA A 216 -2.50 -23.40 5.30
C ALA A 216 -1.13 -23.38 6.00
N LYS A 217 -0.17 -22.69 5.39
CA LYS A 217 1.17 -22.52 5.96
C LYS A 217 1.28 -21.18 6.66
N ARG A 218 1.93 -21.18 7.83
CA ARG A 218 2.41 -19.96 8.48
C ARG A 218 3.44 -19.28 7.57
N ARG A 219 3.08 -18.13 7.02
CA ARG A 219 3.89 -17.28 6.14
C ARG A 219 4.66 -16.22 6.89
N TYR A 220 4.08 -15.69 7.98
CA TYR A 220 4.63 -14.58 8.76
C TYR A 220 4.41 -14.82 10.24
N GLN A 221 5.25 -14.21 11.09
CA GLN A 221 4.95 -14.14 12.52
C GLN A 221 3.75 -13.22 12.74
N PRO A 222 2.66 -13.70 13.35
CA PRO A 222 1.51 -12.86 13.64
C PRO A 222 1.87 -11.77 14.65
N VAL A 223 1.49 -10.53 14.35
CA VAL A 223 1.65 -9.38 15.26
C VAL A 223 0.35 -8.60 15.39
N MET A 224 0.02 -8.12 16.59
CA MET A 224 -1.15 -7.26 16.85
C MET A 224 -0.87 -5.82 16.41
N SER A 225 -0.54 -5.65 15.14
CA SER A 225 -0.30 -4.37 14.46
C SER A 225 -0.62 -4.50 12.97
N THR A 226 -0.94 -3.39 12.32
CA THR A 226 -1.17 -3.37 10.87
C THR A 226 0.16 -3.55 10.14
N THR A 227 0.22 -4.55 9.27
CA THR A 227 1.40 -4.90 8.47
C THR A 227 1.21 -4.42 7.04
N ILE A 228 2.23 -3.84 6.41
CA ILE A 228 2.16 -3.43 5.00
C ILE A 228 2.95 -4.39 4.12
N THR A 229 2.68 -4.37 2.83
CA THR A 229 3.38 -5.20 1.83
C THR A 229 4.90 -5.03 1.87
N LEU A 230 5.42 -3.84 2.23
CA LEU A 230 6.86 -3.58 2.42
C LEU A 230 7.44 -4.27 3.67
N ASP A 231 6.69 -4.39 4.76
CA ASP A 231 7.16 -5.04 5.99
C ASP A 231 7.43 -6.54 5.75
N VAL A 232 6.53 -7.19 5.02
CA VAL A 232 6.62 -8.61 4.67
C VAL A 232 7.46 -8.89 3.43
N ALA A 233 8.03 -7.86 2.80
CA ALA A 233 8.94 -8.03 1.67
C ALA A 233 10.23 -8.78 2.05
N HIS A 234 10.57 -8.83 3.35
CA HIS A 234 11.78 -9.43 3.90
C HIS A 234 11.62 -10.87 4.42
N VAL A 235 10.40 -11.42 4.45
CA VAL A 235 10.18 -12.82 4.88
C VAL A 235 10.16 -13.73 3.63
N PRO A 236 11.08 -14.70 3.50
CA PRO A 236 11.10 -15.61 2.36
C PRO A 236 9.86 -16.51 2.42
N THR A 237 8.89 -16.23 1.57
CA THR A 237 7.74 -17.12 1.37
C THR A 237 8.22 -18.39 0.66
N PRO A 238 7.91 -19.60 1.18
CA PRO A 238 8.13 -20.82 0.42
C PRO A 238 7.19 -20.80 -0.79
N HIS A 239 7.76 -20.71 -1.98
CA HIS A 239 7.07 -20.66 -3.28
C HIS A 239 6.55 -19.28 -3.73
N THR A 240 7.38 -18.24 -3.69
CA THR A 240 7.44 -17.30 -4.83
C THR A 240 8.90 -17.07 -5.16
N ASN A 241 9.33 -17.49 -6.35
CA ASN A 241 10.66 -17.19 -6.83
C ASN A 241 10.69 -15.70 -7.19
N ARG A 242 10.82 -14.80 -6.19
CA ARG A 242 11.13 -13.38 -6.43
C ARG A 242 12.53 -13.32 -7.01
N GLN A 243 12.60 -13.49 -8.32
CA GLN A 243 13.86 -13.46 -9.04
C GLN A 243 14.27 -12.00 -9.18
N HIS A 244 15.23 -11.58 -8.35
CA HIS A 244 15.89 -10.30 -8.57
C HIS A 244 17.03 -10.49 -9.56
N VAL A 245 17.11 -9.60 -10.54
CA VAL A 245 18.23 -9.55 -11.48
C VAL A 245 18.94 -8.20 -11.36
N ARG A 246 20.25 -8.20 -11.62
CA ARG A 246 21.05 -6.97 -11.74
C ARG A 246 21.32 -6.73 -13.21
N GLU A 247 20.55 -5.82 -13.78
CA GLU A 247 20.60 -5.52 -15.21
C GLU A 247 21.06 -4.10 -15.47
N PHE A 248 21.62 -3.89 -16.65
CA PHE A 248 21.87 -2.56 -17.16
C PHE A 248 20.53 -1.92 -17.54
N PRO A 249 20.26 -0.65 -17.15
CA PRO A 249 19.03 0.02 -17.58
C PRO A 249 18.81 0.04 -19.10
N CYS A 250 19.89 0.09 -19.88
CA CYS A 250 19.82 0.00 -21.33
C CYS A 250 19.36 -1.36 -21.85
N ASP A 251 19.43 -2.44 -21.07
CA ASP A 251 19.04 -3.80 -21.49
C ASP A 251 17.60 -4.17 -21.13
N ILE A 252 16.89 -3.28 -20.44
CA ILE A 252 15.47 -3.46 -20.07
C ILE A 252 14.63 -2.67 -21.08
N LEU A 253 13.59 -3.27 -21.64
CA LEU A 253 12.70 -2.68 -22.64
C LEU A 253 11.54 -1.90 -22.00
N PHE A 254 11.10 -0.82 -22.64
CA PHE A 254 9.90 -0.08 -22.27
C PHE A 254 8.63 -0.78 -22.76
N THR A 255 7.60 -0.89 -21.93
CA THR A 255 6.28 -1.40 -22.36
C THR A 255 5.46 -0.36 -23.13
N GLN A 256 5.82 0.93 -23.01
CA GLN A 256 5.11 2.06 -23.62
C GLN A 256 6.00 2.85 -24.58
N ASN A 257 5.40 3.40 -25.63
CA ASN A 257 5.99 4.34 -26.57
C ASN A 257 6.14 5.75 -25.98
N SER A 258 5.33 6.11 -24.96
CA SER A 258 5.41 7.43 -24.34
C SER A 258 5.05 7.47 -22.85
N ILE A 259 5.69 8.39 -22.12
CA ILE A 259 5.45 8.67 -20.69
C ILE A 259 5.20 10.16 -20.43
N LYS A 260 4.55 10.47 -19.31
CA LYS A 260 4.56 11.84 -18.76
C LYS A 260 5.97 12.20 -18.26
N GLY A 261 6.37 13.45 -18.42
CA GLY A 261 7.66 13.97 -17.93
C GLY A 261 7.73 14.19 -16.41
N GLN A 262 6.65 13.91 -15.70
CA GLN A 262 6.51 14.08 -14.25
C GLN A 262 6.01 12.79 -13.59
N PHE A 263 6.46 12.57 -12.36
CA PHE A 263 5.93 11.57 -11.43
C PHE A 263 4.60 12.06 -10.80
N GLN A 264 3.93 11.19 -10.04
CA GLN A 264 2.66 11.53 -9.39
C GLN A 264 2.82 12.55 -8.27
N ASP A 265 3.99 12.62 -7.65
CA ASP A 265 4.37 13.58 -6.61
C ASP A 265 4.82 14.95 -7.17
N GLY A 266 4.70 15.16 -8.48
CA GLY A 266 5.06 16.40 -9.16
C GLY A 266 6.53 16.53 -9.55
N ARG A 267 7.43 15.66 -9.06
CA ARG A 267 8.85 15.70 -9.46
C ARG A 267 9.00 15.38 -10.94
N THR A 268 9.89 16.09 -11.64
CA THR A 268 10.20 15.77 -13.04
C THR A 268 11.20 14.61 -13.14
N LEU A 269 11.30 13.99 -14.32
CA LEU A 269 12.35 12.99 -14.59
C LEU A 269 13.76 13.59 -14.40
N LEU A 270 13.93 14.89 -14.70
CA LEU A 270 15.19 15.60 -14.53
C LEU A 270 15.51 15.81 -13.05
N ASP A 271 14.56 16.29 -12.25
CA ASP A 271 14.77 16.56 -10.82
C ASP A 271 15.19 15.27 -10.10
N THR A 272 14.47 14.17 -10.32
CA THR A 272 14.82 12.87 -9.73
C THR A 272 16.21 12.39 -10.17
N ALA A 273 16.58 12.59 -11.44
CA ALA A 273 17.91 12.23 -11.92
C ALA A 273 19.01 13.11 -11.30
N LEU A 274 18.75 14.41 -11.10
CA LEU A 274 19.67 15.32 -10.44
C LEU A 274 19.82 15.00 -8.96
N GLU A 275 18.73 14.76 -8.22
CA GLU A 275 18.75 14.34 -6.81
C GLU A 275 19.59 13.05 -6.63
N LEU A 276 19.43 12.06 -7.51
CA LEU A 276 20.23 10.83 -7.52
C LEU A 276 21.70 11.07 -7.89
N ALA A 277 21.98 11.98 -8.83
CA ALA A 277 23.34 12.32 -9.23
C ALA A 277 24.09 13.12 -8.15
N ARG A 278 23.36 13.96 -7.38
CA ARG A 278 23.86 14.71 -6.21
C ARG A 278 23.97 13.86 -4.95
N GLN A 279 23.40 12.66 -4.95
CA GLN A 279 23.27 11.80 -3.77
C GLN A 279 22.38 12.39 -2.67
N ASP A 280 21.49 13.33 -3.02
CA ASP A 280 20.47 13.87 -2.11
C ASP A 280 19.45 12.78 -1.76
N ILE A 281 19.25 11.83 -2.69
CA ILE A 281 18.51 10.58 -2.47
C ILE A 281 19.32 9.40 -3.01
N GLN A 282 19.09 8.22 -2.45
CA GLN A 282 19.75 6.98 -2.86
C GLN A 282 18.86 6.17 -3.79
N LYS A 283 19.46 5.26 -4.57
CA LYS A 283 18.75 4.35 -5.49
C LYS A 283 17.66 3.52 -4.79
N ARG A 284 17.87 3.20 -3.50
CA ARG A 284 16.93 2.44 -2.66
C ARG A 284 15.70 3.25 -2.25
N ASP A 285 15.79 4.58 -2.33
CA ASP A 285 14.70 5.50 -2.01
C ASP A 285 13.75 5.67 -3.22
N ILE A 286 14.17 5.20 -4.40
CA ILE A 286 13.31 5.03 -5.57
C ILE A 286 12.65 3.65 -5.49
N PRO A 287 11.32 3.55 -5.63
CA PRO A 287 10.64 2.26 -5.68
C PRO A 287 11.28 1.32 -6.72
N MET A 288 11.49 0.06 -6.36
CA MET A 288 12.16 -0.93 -7.21
C MET A 288 11.38 -1.16 -8.50
N ILE A 289 12.10 -1.18 -9.63
CA ILE A 289 11.48 -1.47 -10.93
C ILE A 289 11.00 -2.91 -10.95
N THR A 290 9.75 -3.09 -11.36
CA THR A 290 9.16 -4.37 -11.71
C THR A 290 9.30 -4.61 -13.22
N ALA A 291 9.75 -5.80 -13.59
CA ALA A 291 9.88 -6.22 -14.97
C ALA A 291 9.38 -7.65 -15.18
N VAL A 292 9.02 -7.97 -16.41
CA VAL A 292 8.49 -9.27 -16.82
C VAL A 292 9.32 -9.80 -17.99
N ARG A 293 9.61 -11.11 -17.97
CA ARG A 293 10.17 -11.77 -19.15
C ARG A 293 9.04 -12.08 -20.11
N TYR A 294 9.10 -11.49 -21.31
CA TYR A 294 8.11 -11.71 -22.36
C TYR A 294 8.85 -11.84 -23.69
N GLN A 295 8.58 -12.95 -24.40
CA GLN A 295 9.24 -13.30 -25.67
C GLN A 295 10.79 -13.31 -25.60
N GLY A 296 11.34 -13.70 -24.44
CA GLY A 296 12.79 -13.79 -24.21
C GLY A 296 13.44 -12.50 -23.68
N ASP A 297 12.79 -11.36 -23.87
CA ASP A 297 13.28 -10.06 -23.43
C ASP A 297 12.70 -9.64 -22.07
N LEU A 298 13.38 -8.69 -21.41
CA LEU A 298 12.96 -8.16 -20.12
C LEU A 298 12.28 -6.80 -20.29
N TRP A 299 10.99 -6.72 -19.96
CA TRP A 299 10.14 -5.54 -20.18
C TRP A 299 9.76 -4.90 -18.85
N THR A 300 9.91 -3.58 -18.73
CA THR A 300 9.54 -2.86 -17.50
C THR A 300 8.06 -2.53 -17.46
N LEU A 301 7.45 -2.66 -16.28
CA LEU A 301 6.16 -2.04 -15.99
C LEU A 301 6.33 -0.56 -15.56
N ASP A 302 7.55 -0.12 -15.27
CA ASP A 302 7.86 1.16 -14.63
C ASP A 302 8.63 2.13 -15.53
N ASN A 303 8.03 2.41 -16.69
CA ASN A 303 8.64 3.17 -17.78
C ASN A 303 9.30 4.50 -17.34
N ARG A 304 8.64 5.29 -16.47
CA ARG A 304 9.21 6.57 -15.96
C ARG A 304 10.49 6.35 -15.13
N ARG A 305 10.50 5.34 -14.26
CA ARG A 305 11.66 5.02 -13.42
C ARG A 305 12.81 4.49 -14.27
N LEU A 306 12.52 3.60 -15.23
CA LEU A 306 13.54 3.10 -16.15
C LEU A 306 14.16 4.23 -16.98
N ALA A 307 13.37 5.21 -17.43
CA ALA A 307 13.87 6.38 -18.15
C ALA A 307 14.90 7.17 -17.34
N VAL A 308 14.64 7.42 -16.04
CA VAL A 308 15.59 8.07 -15.12
C VAL A 308 16.88 7.25 -15.01
N PHE A 309 16.79 5.93 -14.79
CA PHE A 309 17.98 5.10 -14.66
C PHE A 309 18.80 4.97 -15.95
N ARG A 310 18.16 5.00 -17.12
CA ARG A 310 18.87 5.06 -18.41
C ARG A 310 19.63 6.38 -18.56
N LEU A 311 19.02 7.52 -18.20
CA LEU A 311 19.72 8.82 -18.20
C LEU A 311 20.94 8.81 -17.26
N LEU A 312 20.78 8.27 -16.05
CA LEU A 312 21.88 8.14 -15.09
C LEU A 312 22.99 7.20 -15.58
N GLN A 313 22.65 6.10 -16.26
CA GLN A 313 23.62 5.20 -16.87
C GLN A 313 24.42 5.92 -17.97
N MET A 314 23.75 6.62 -18.88
CA MET A 314 24.39 7.40 -19.96
C MET A 314 25.20 8.59 -19.43
N ALA A 315 24.83 9.13 -18.27
CA ALA A 315 25.59 10.16 -17.56
C ALA A 315 26.75 9.57 -16.73
N ASN A 316 27.00 8.26 -16.80
CA ASN A 316 28.02 7.53 -16.04
C ASN A 316 27.89 7.68 -14.51
N LYS A 317 26.66 7.86 -14.00
CA LYS A 317 26.34 7.96 -12.55
C LYS A 317 25.97 6.61 -11.94
N LEU A 318 25.69 5.59 -12.76
CA LEU A 318 25.47 4.22 -12.33
C LEU A 318 25.76 3.21 -13.43
N HIS A 319 25.94 1.95 -13.03
CA HIS A 319 26.22 0.84 -13.94
C HIS A 319 25.00 -0.09 -14.10
N LYS A 320 24.62 -0.79 -13.02
CA LYS A 320 23.46 -1.72 -12.99
C LYS A 320 22.43 -1.31 -11.94
N ILE A 321 21.19 -1.73 -12.15
CA ILE A 321 20.08 -1.59 -11.20
C ILE A 321 19.55 -2.97 -10.78
N LYS A 322 19.00 -3.06 -9.58
CA LYS A 322 18.29 -4.25 -9.11
C LYS A 322 16.83 -4.14 -9.57
N VAL A 323 16.34 -5.18 -10.21
CA VAL A 323 14.99 -5.26 -10.79
C VAL A 323 14.28 -6.48 -10.22
N GLU A 324 13.01 -6.35 -9.88
CA GLU A 324 12.14 -7.47 -9.51
C GLU A 324 11.56 -8.08 -10.79
N VAL A 325 11.90 -9.34 -11.08
CA VAL A 325 11.30 -10.10 -12.18
C VAL A 325 10.08 -10.84 -11.67
N VAL A 326 8.93 -10.59 -12.29
CA VAL A 326 7.64 -11.22 -11.98
C VAL A 326 7.20 -12.13 -13.13
N SER A 327 6.44 -13.19 -12.81
CA SER A 327 5.81 -14.05 -13.82
C SER A 327 4.83 -13.24 -14.66
N PHE A 328 4.81 -13.49 -15.97
CA PHE A 328 3.87 -12.87 -16.91
C PHE A 328 2.43 -13.07 -16.49
N ASP A 329 2.04 -14.29 -16.11
CA ASP A 329 0.68 -14.63 -15.69
C ASP A 329 0.15 -13.75 -14.54
N ARG A 330 1.05 -13.22 -13.71
CA ARG A 330 0.69 -12.40 -12.55
C ARG A 330 0.47 -10.93 -12.89
N VAL A 331 1.03 -10.48 -14.01
CA VAL A 331 0.98 -9.08 -14.45
C VAL A 331 0.39 -8.94 -15.83
N GLU A 332 -0.24 -9.98 -16.37
CA GLU A 332 -0.81 -10.00 -17.72
C GLU A 332 -1.73 -8.80 -17.97
N ASP A 333 -2.66 -8.52 -17.05
CA ASP A 333 -3.57 -7.38 -17.15
C ASP A 333 -2.83 -6.03 -17.13
N GLU A 334 -1.85 -5.87 -16.23
CA GLU A 334 -1.07 -4.64 -16.14
C GLU A 334 -0.17 -4.45 -17.37
N PHE A 335 0.44 -5.54 -17.84
CA PHE A 335 1.28 -5.58 -19.01
C PHE A 335 0.46 -5.22 -20.25
N ASN A 336 -0.68 -5.88 -20.48
CA ASN A 336 -1.56 -5.62 -21.61
C ASN A 336 -2.10 -4.19 -21.61
N ARG A 337 -2.42 -3.63 -20.44
CA ARG A 337 -2.83 -2.22 -20.30
C ARG A 337 -1.70 -1.24 -20.60
N LYS A 338 -0.46 -1.60 -20.29
CA LYS A 338 0.73 -0.77 -20.54
C LYS A 338 1.33 -1.00 -21.92
N TRP A 339 1.02 -2.11 -22.58
CA TRP A 339 1.55 -2.46 -23.89
C TRP A 339 0.85 -1.66 -24.98
N ASP A 340 1.58 -0.74 -25.61
CA ASP A 340 1.06 0.08 -26.72
C ASP A 340 1.73 -0.25 -28.07
N GLY A 341 2.30 -1.46 -28.20
CA GLY A 341 3.02 -1.89 -29.41
C GLY A 341 4.42 -1.27 -29.54
N ALA A 342 5.01 -0.82 -28.43
CA ALA A 342 6.38 -0.31 -28.42
C ALA A 342 7.42 -1.35 -28.83
N ASN A 343 8.46 -0.91 -29.56
CA ASN A 343 9.68 -1.72 -29.74
C ASN A 343 10.53 -1.80 -28.46
N GLY A 344 10.17 -1.01 -27.44
CA GLY A 344 10.79 -0.94 -26.12
C GLY A 344 12.19 -0.32 -26.06
N HIS A 345 12.76 0.07 -27.20
CA HIS A 345 14.11 0.63 -27.28
C HIS A 345 14.14 2.13 -26.95
N THR A 346 13.11 2.87 -27.30
CA THR A 346 13.00 4.30 -27.02
C THR A 346 11.68 4.62 -26.32
N ILE A 347 11.64 5.77 -25.64
CA ILE A 347 10.41 6.30 -25.07
C ILE A 347 10.32 7.81 -25.26
N ALA A 348 9.18 8.28 -25.77
CA ALA A 348 8.90 9.70 -25.95
C ALA A 348 8.35 10.31 -24.66
N ILE A 349 8.69 11.57 -24.40
CA ILE A 349 8.10 12.34 -23.30
C ILE A 349 6.94 13.15 -23.86
N ARG A 350 5.72 12.84 -23.40
CA ARG A 350 4.48 13.48 -23.86
C ARG A 350 4.57 14.99 -23.73
N GLN A 351 3.97 15.70 -24.70
CA GLN A 351 3.96 17.16 -24.78
C GLN A 351 5.34 17.81 -24.98
N THR A 352 6.33 17.01 -25.40
CA THR A 352 7.68 17.50 -25.75
C THR A 352 8.17 16.78 -27.00
N ASN A 353 9.28 17.26 -27.57
CA ASN A 353 10.00 16.56 -28.65
C ASN A 353 11.16 15.71 -28.11
N TYR A 354 11.12 15.34 -26.82
CA TYR A 354 12.21 14.61 -26.18
C TYR A 354 12.00 13.10 -26.22
N VAL A 355 13.10 12.37 -26.40
CA VAL A 355 13.14 10.92 -26.50
C VAL A 355 14.30 10.38 -25.67
N ILE A 356 14.07 9.31 -24.90
CA ILE A 356 15.10 8.60 -24.14
C ILE A 356 15.29 7.21 -24.73
N GLY A 357 16.49 6.93 -25.23
CA GLY A 357 16.85 5.67 -25.89
C GLY A 357 17.69 4.75 -25.02
N ARG A 358 18.37 3.77 -25.65
CA ARG A 358 19.31 2.83 -24.98
C ARG A 358 20.74 3.37 -24.91
N SER A 359 21.04 4.41 -25.69
CA SER A 359 22.36 5.01 -25.85
C SER A 359 22.24 6.52 -26.06
N GLU A 360 23.35 7.24 -25.97
CA GLU A 360 23.37 8.69 -26.23
C GLU A 360 22.90 9.03 -27.65
N SER A 361 23.29 8.23 -28.66
CA SER A 361 22.88 8.44 -30.05
C SER A 361 21.38 8.25 -30.30
N SER A 362 20.70 7.50 -29.43
CA SER A 362 19.25 7.26 -29.49
C SER A 362 18.46 8.13 -28.50
N THR A 363 19.12 9.09 -27.85
CA THR A 363 18.54 9.96 -26.81
C THR A 363 18.58 11.42 -27.21
N GLN A 364 17.41 12.04 -27.31
CA GLN A 364 17.22 13.47 -27.46
C GLN A 364 16.61 14.03 -26.18
N TYR A 365 17.45 14.32 -25.18
CA TYR A 365 17.02 14.84 -23.88
C TYR A 365 18.01 15.89 -23.36
N PRO A 366 17.69 17.20 -23.42
CA PRO A 366 18.62 18.27 -23.04
C PRO A 366 19.16 18.16 -21.60
N GLY A 367 18.37 17.57 -20.70
CA GLY A 367 18.77 17.35 -19.30
C GLY A 367 19.94 16.37 -19.12
N LEU A 368 20.29 15.57 -20.12
CA LEU A 368 21.38 14.58 -20.01
C LEU A 368 22.73 15.23 -19.70
N ALA A 369 23.03 16.37 -20.34
CA ALA A 369 24.25 17.12 -20.07
C ALA A 369 24.29 17.68 -18.63
N GLN A 370 23.14 18.12 -18.11
CA GLN A 370 23.03 18.61 -16.74
C GLN A 370 23.30 17.50 -15.73
N ILE A 371 22.72 16.31 -15.93
CA ILE A 371 22.93 15.15 -15.06
C ILE A 371 24.40 14.74 -15.07
N ARG A 372 25.05 14.71 -16.25
CA ARG A 372 26.47 14.38 -16.39
C ARG A 372 27.37 15.32 -15.59
N ASN A 373 27.12 16.61 -15.70
CA ASN A 373 27.92 17.67 -15.08
C ASN A 373 27.55 17.93 -13.60
N THR A 374 26.62 17.16 -13.04
CA THR A 374 26.22 17.29 -11.63
C THR A 374 27.16 16.49 -10.73
N TYR A 375 27.59 17.08 -9.62
CA TYR A 375 28.45 16.47 -8.60
C TYR A 375 27.67 16.24 -7.29
N PRO A 376 28.13 15.32 -6.43
CA PRO A 376 27.56 15.14 -5.09
C PRO A 376 27.49 16.46 -4.31
N SER A 377 26.42 16.67 -3.54
CA SER A 377 26.28 17.87 -2.71
C SER A 377 27.30 17.86 -1.55
N GLU A 378 27.91 19.01 -1.25
CA GLU A 378 28.93 19.15 -0.19
C GLU A 378 28.41 18.81 1.22
N SER A 379 27.08 18.73 1.43
CA SER A 379 26.47 18.29 2.68
C SER A 379 26.47 16.75 2.86
N SER A 380 27.03 15.99 1.92
CA SER A 380 27.10 14.53 1.97
C SER A 380 28.52 13.97 2.15
N THR A 381 29.52 14.81 2.44
CA THR A 381 30.79 14.32 3.00
C THR A 381 30.59 13.95 4.47
N ASP A 382 29.86 12.86 4.70
CA ASP A 382 29.90 12.17 5.98
C ASP A 382 31.28 11.48 6.12
N ALA A 383 31.73 11.37 7.36
CA ALA A 383 33.11 11.17 7.81
C ALA A 383 33.77 9.82 7.47
N ALA A 384 33.32 9.13 6.41
CA ALA A 384 33.77 7.79 6.03
C ALA A 384 34.98 7.76 5.07
N LEU A 385 35.33 8.86 4.41
CA LEU A 385 36.50 8.90 3.49
C LEU A 385 37.81 9.38 4.16
N SER A 386 37.74 10.10 5.29
CA SER A 386 38.94 10.55 6.02
C SER A 386 39.61 9.45 6.85
N ILE A 387 38.95 8.29 7.04
CA ILE A 387 39.53 7.12 7.73
C ILE A 387 40.29 6.21 6.75
N PHE A 388 39.98 6.25 5.45
CA PHE A 388 40.56 5.33 4.46
C PHE A 388 41.80 5.88 3.72
N LEU A 389 42.03 7.21 3.75
CA LEU A 389 43.23 7.83 3.17
C LEU A 389 44.33 8.16 4.19
N GLY A 390 44.03 8.10 5.50
CA GLY A 390 45.00 8.34 6.57
C GLY A 390 45.86 7.13 6.97
N THR A 391 45.65 5.96 6.36
CA THR A 391 46.35 4.70 6.69
C THR A 391 47.23 4.17 5.57
N LEU A 392 47.45 4.94 4.50
CA LEU A 392 48.33 4.59 3.38
C LEU A 392 49.51 5.56 3.18
N VAL A 393 49.82 6.37 4.19
CA VAL A 393 51.08 7.13 4.25
C VAL A 393 51.69 6.92 5.63
N ASP A 394 52.15 5.70 5.88
CA ASP A 394 53.20 5.38 6.86
C ASP A 394 53.68 3.93 6.59
N ASN A 395 54.59 3.83 5.61
CA ASN A 395 55.78 2.95 5.53
C ASN A 395 56.35 2.97 4.11
#